data_AF-A0A352EEC4-F1
#
_entry.id   AF-A0A352EEC4-F1
#
_cell.length_a   1.000
_cell.length_b   1.000
_cell.length_c   1.000
_cell.angle_alpha   90.00
_cell.angle_beta   90.00
_cell.angle_gamma   90.00
#
_symmetry.space_group_name_H-M   'P 1'
#
loop_
_entity.id
_entity.type
_entity.pdbx_description
1 polymer ?
#
loop_
_entity_poly.entity_id
_entity_poly.type
_entity_poly.pdbx_seq_one_letter_code
_entity_poly.pdbx_strand_id
1 'polypeptide(L)'
;LIESGLQNIVSPAGAAGPWQIMKGTALDHGLEVTSEIDERYHMVKATAVACEYLNEAHNRFNNWTLAAASYNMGMTGTAKRLSEQRVNSYYDLRLNSETGRYVYRLAALKHIHEHLEDYGYVYHKSAGYSLPVFDTITVNSSVPSWVDWSIEHHTTYKALRLYNPWLRASKLSNISNNTYQILVAKES
;
A
#
# COMPACT_ATOMS: atom_id res chain seq x y z
N LEU A 1 -3.09 3.83 -8.35
CA LEU A 1 -3.10 3.78 -9.84
C LEU A 1 -1.86 3.09 -10.41
N ILE A 2 -0.65 3.47 -9.99
CA ILE A 2 0.59 3.00 -10.64
C ILE A 2 1.00 1.60 -10.20
N GLU A 3 0.92 1.32 -8.89
CA GLU A 3 1.35 0.03 -8.35
C GLU A 3 0.31 -1.06 -8.58
N SER A 4 -0.92 -0.85 -8.10
CA SER A 4 -1.99 -1.83 -8.21
C SER A 4 -3.34 -1.26 -8.62
N GLY A 5 -3.41 0.03 -8.95
CA GLY A 5 -4.73 0.67 -9.06
C GLY A 5 -5.48 0.80 -7.73
N LEU A 6 -4.77 0.73 -6.58
CA LEU A 6 -5.37 0.61 -5.23
C LEU A 6 -6.07 -0.74 -4.99
N GLN A 7 -5.71 -1.76 -5.76
CA GLN A 7 -6.18 -3.13 -5.58
C GLN A 7 -5.24 -3.94 -4.70
N ASN A 8 -5.79 -4.98 -4.08
CA ASN A 8 -5.08 -5.92 -3.22
C ASN A 8 -4.47 -7.06 -4.05
N ILE A 9 -3.46 -6.74 -4.87
CA ILE A 9 -2.79 -7.71 -5.75
C ILE A 9 -1.44 -8.15 -5.19
N VAL A 10 -0.96 -9.31 -5.65
CA VAL A 10 0.39 -9.80 -5.38
C VAL A 10 1.14 -9.89 -6.70
N SER A 11 2.32 -9.29 -6.79
CA SER A 11 3.17 -9.42 -7.97
C SER A 11 3.84 -10.80 -8.01
N PRO A 12 4.33 -11.27 -9.18
CA PRO A 12 5.13 -12.49 -9.27
C PRO A 12 6.37 -12.48 -8.36
N ALA A 13 6.89 -11.29 -8.03
CA ALA A 13 8.02 -11.11 -7.13
C ALA A 13 7.64 -11.12 -5.63
N GLY A 14 6.34 -11.18 -5.30
CA GLY A 14 5.85 -11.23 -3.92
C GLY A 14 5.57 -9.87 -3.26
N ALA A 15 5.60 -8.78 -4.05
CA ALA A 15 5.11 -7.47 -3.63
C ALA A 15 3.59 -7.54 -3.43
N ALA A 16 3.06 -6.92 -2.36
CA ALA A 16 1.64 -7.08 -2.01
C ALA A 16 0.94 -5.78 -1.62
N GLY A 17 -0.39 -5.79 -1.75
CA GLY A 17 -1.26 -4.71 -1.30
C GLY A 17 -1.31 -3.50 -2.24
N PRO A 18 -2.00 -2.42 -1.82
CA PRO A 18 -2.21 -1.25 -2.64
C PRO A 18 -0.92 -0.55 -3.09
N TRP A 19 0.13 -0.69 -2.28
CA TRP A 19 1.44 -0.05 -2.48
C TRP A 19 2.51 -0.99 -3.02
N GLN A 20 2.16 -2.26 -3.31
CA GLN A 20 3.10 -3.29 -3.78
C GLN A 20 4.38 -3.36 -2.92
N ILE A 21 4.21 -3.45 -1.61
CA ILE A 21 5.34 -3.49 -0.67
C ILE A 21 5.93 -4.90 -0.64
N MET A 22 7.25 -4.99 -0.76
CA MET A 22 8.00 -6.24 -0.62
C MET A 22 7.98 -6.72 0.83
N LYS A 23 7.93 -8.03 1.06
CA LYS A 23 7.89 -8.59 2.43
C LYS A 23 9.06 -8.12 3.30
N GLY A 24 10.28 -8.06 2.76
CA GLY A 24 11.45 -7.55 3.48
C GLY A 24 11.25 -6.12 3.97
N THR A 25 10.91 -5.22 3.03
CA THR A 25 10.59 -3.81 3.35
C THR A 25 9.45 -3.69 4.36
N ALA A 26 8.40 -4.49 4.25
CA ALA A 26 7.31 -4.47 5.23
C ALA A 26 7.81 -4.78 6.64
N LEU A 27 8.62 -5.83 6.79
CA LEU A 27 9.19 -6.23 8.09
C LEU A 27 10.19 -5.19 8.62
N ASP A 28 11.04 -4.64 7.76
CA ASP A 28 12.02 -3.61 8.13
C ASP A 28 11.34 -2.34 8.68
N HIS A 29 10.13 -2.02 8.17
CA HIS A 29 9.29 -0.92 8.65
C HIS A 29 8.23 -1.35 9.69
N GLY A 30 8.39 -2.54 10.30
CA GLY A 30 7.58 -2.96 11.45
C GLY A 30 6.16 -3.44 11.13
N LEU A 31 5.83 -3.70 9.86
CA LEU A 31 4.56 -4.34 9.50
C LEU A 31 4.57 -5.83 9.83
N GLU A 32 3.44 -6.33 10.32
CA GLU A 32 3.24 -7.76 10.48
C GLU A 32 2.93 -8.46 9.14
N VAL A 33 3.67 -9.53 8.82
CA VAL A 33 3.46 -10.36 7.62
C VAL A 33 3.52 -11.85 7.96
N THR A 34 2.38 -12.40 8.33
CA THR A 34 2.11 -13.82 8.64
C THR A 34 1.10 -14.43 7.66
N SER A 35 0.71 -15.69 7.87
CA SER A 35 -0.34 -16.34 7.09
C SER A 35 -1.75 -15.89 7.48
N GLU A 36 -1.94 -15.41 8.72
CA GLU A 36 -3.23 -14.95 9.24
C GLU A 36 -3.40 -13.43 9.09
N ILE A 37 -2.30 -12.68 9.20
CA ILE A 37 -2.25 -11.21 9.14
C ILE A 37 -1.21 -10.78 8.10
N ASP A 38 -1.57 -9.87 7.21
CA ASP A 38 -0.62 -9.24 6.30
C ASP A 38 -0.91 -7.75 6.17
N GLU A 39 -0.19 -6.95 6.94
CA GLU A 39 -0.42 -5.52 7.06
C GLU A 39 0.03 -4.72 5.83
N ARG A 40 0.64 -5.37 4.84
CA ARG A 40 0.84 -4.76 3.51
C ARG A 40 -0.49 -4.45 2.82
N TYR A 41 -1.57 -5.13 3.20
CA TYR A 41 -2.94 -4.82 2.75
C TYR A 41 -3.66 -3.83 3.67
N HIS A 42 -3.06 -3.45 4.80
CA HIS A 42 -3.68 -2.49 5.71
C HIS A 42 -3.46 -1.08 5.15
N MET A 43 -4.49 -0.49 4.54
CA MET A 43 -4.37 0.77 3.79
C MET A 43 -3.58 1.85 4.53
N VAL A 44 -3.92 2.14 5.80
CA VAL A 44 -3.24 3.20 6.58
C VAL A 44 -1.77 2.85 6.85
N LYS A 45 -1.49 1.69 7.46
CA LYS A 45 -0.12 1.26 7.78
C LYS A 45 0.77 1.13 6.54
N ALA A 46 0.27 0.50 5.47
CA ALA A 46 1.01 0.38 4.22
C ALA A 46 1.30 1.74 3.57
N THR A 47 0.38 2.71 3.68
CA THR A 47 0.61 4.08 3.19
C THR A 47 1.73 4.76 3.99
N ALA A 48 1.72 4.62 5.33
CA ALA A 48 2.77 5.17 6.17
C ALA A 48 4.16 4.63 5.76
N VAL A 49 4.28 3.30 5.59
CA VAL A 49 5.53 2.67 5.14
C VAL A 49 5.95 3.13 3.74
N ALA A 50 5.01 3.27 2.79
CA ALA A 50 5.33 3.79 1.47
C ALA A 50 5.87 5.23 1.53
N CYS A 51 5.30 6.08 2.39
CA CYS A 51 5.78 7.44 2.63
C CYS A 51 7.17 7.47 3.30
N GLU A 52 7.39 6.65 4.32
CA GLU A 52 8.68 6.50 5.00
C GLU A 52 9.77 6.09 4.01
N TYR A 53 9.51 5.05 3.20
CA TYR A 53 10.42 4.60 2.15
C TYR A 53 10.80 5.73 1.20
N LEU A 54 9.82 6.49 0.70
CA LEU A 54 10.07 7.59 -0.24
C LEU A 54 10.90 8.71 0.41
N ASN A 55 10.66 9.02 1.68
CA ASN A 55 11.45 10.00 2.42
C ASN A 55 12.88 9.53 2.65
N GLU A 56 13.09 8.25 3.02
CA GLU A 56 14.42 7.67 3.13
C GLU A 56 15.17 7.71 1.80
N ALA A 57 14.50 7.32 0.72
CA ALA A 57 15.07 7.36 -0.62
C ALA A 57 15.42 8.79 -1.04
N HIS A 58 14.56 9.76 -0.75
CA HIS A 58 14.85 11.18 -0.99
C HIS A 58 16.04 11.65 -0.16
N ASN A 59 16.12 11.32 1.13
CA ASN A 59 17.26 11.68 1.97
C ASN A 59 18.57 11.05 1.49
N ARG A 60 18.50 9.83 0.94
CA ARG A 60 19.66 9.11 0.40
C ARG A 60 20.16 9.68 -0.93
N PHE A 61 19.25 10.03 -1.85
CA PHE A 61 19.61 10.46 -3.20
C PHE A 61 19.57 11.98 -3.41
N ASN A 62 18.99 12.71 -2.46
CA ASN A 62 18.71 14.14 -2.53
C ASN A 62 18.00 14.55 -3.84
N ASN A 63 17.12 13.67 -4.35
CA ASN A 63 16.45 13.84 -5.63
C ASN A 63 15.16 12.99 -5.70
N TRP A 64 14.03 13.63 -5.96
CA TRP A 64 12.73 12.97 -6.06
C TRP A 64 12.58 12.00 -7.24
N THR A 65 13.23 12.24 -8.38
CA THR A 65 13.14 11.31 -9.51
C THR A 65 13.94 10.04 -9.25
N LEU A 66 15.06 10.13 -8.54
CA LEU A 66 15.78 8.95 -8.04
C LEU A 66 15.03 8.24 -6.92
N ALA A 67 14.39 8.97 -6.00
CA ALA A 67 13.53 8.39 -4.97
C ALA A 67 12.39 7.58 -5.60
N ALA A 68 11.67 8.17 -6.56
CA ALA A 68 10.61 7.51 -7.31
C ALA A 68 11.13 6.29 -8.10
N ALA A 69 12.25 6.41 -8.82
CA ALA A 69 12.83 5.29 -9.54
C ALA A 69 13.22 4.14 -8.59
N SER A 70 13.71 4.47 -7.40
CA SER A 70 14.09 3.50 -6.38
C SER A 70 12.91 2.76 -5.79
N TYR A 71 11.72 3.35 -5.75
CA TYR A 71 10.51 2.66 -5.33
C TYR A 71 10.24 1.42 -6.20
N ASN A 72 10.51 1.52 -7.51
CA ASN A 72 10.33 0.42 -8.46
C ASN A 72 11.50 -0.58 -8.49
N MET A 73 12.75 -0.14 -8.36
CA MET A 73 13.93 -1.01 -8.52
C MET A 73 14.69 -1.33 -7.22
N GLY A 74 14.26 -0.76 -6.09
CA GLY A 74 14.95 -0.75 -4.81
C GLY A 74 16.09 0.28 -4.70
N MET A 75 16.21 0.95 -3.54
CA MET A 75 17.30 1.89 -3.23
C MET A 75 18.70 1.32 -3.48
N THR A 76 18.96 0.07 -3.08
CA THR A 76 20.25 -0.58 -3.32
C THR A 76 20.53 -0.78 -4.81
N GLY A 77 19.49 -1.16 -5.58
CA GLY A 77 19.58 -1.29 -7.02
C GLY A 77 19.88 0.04 -7.71
N THR A 78 19.17 1.10 -7.32
CA THR A 78 19.40 2.47 -7.84
C THR A 78 20.81 2.95 -7.54
N ALA A 79 21.28 2.82 -6.29
CA ALA A 79 22.62 3.22 -5.89
C ALA A 79 23.72 2.47 -6.67
N LYS A 80 23.54 1.16 -6.87
CA LYS A 80 24.45 0.34 -7.67
C LYS A 80 24.53 0.84 -9.12
N ARG A 81 23.39 1.12 -9.76
CA ARG A 81 23.36 1.60 -11.16
C ARG A 81 23.99 2.98 -11.33
N LEU A 82 23.73 3.89 -10.41
CA LEU A 82 24.37 5.22 -10.38
C LEU A 82 25.89 5.09 -10.30
N SER A 83 26.38 4.23 -9.40
CA SER A 83 27.81 3.96 -9.24
C SER A 83 28.44 3.31 -10.47
N GLU A 84 27.77 2.30 -11.07
CA GLU A 84 28.26 1.60 -12.26
C GLU A 84 28.39 2.52 -13.47
N GLN A 85 27.44 3.43 -13.64
CA GLN A 85 27.39 4.35 -14.79
C GLN A 85 28.11 5.67 -14.53
N ARG A 86 28.58 5.91 -13.30
CA ARG A 86 29.25 7.15 -12.87
C ARG A 86 28.41 8.40 -13.12
N VAL A 87 27.12 8.31 -12.82
CA VAL A 87 26.16 9.42 -12.91
C VAL A 87 25.44 9.61 -11.58
N ASN A 88 24.91 10.81 -11.33
CA ASN A 88 24.23 11.19 -10.09
C ASN A 88 22.78 11.64 -10.31
N SER A 89 22.28 11.54 -11.54
CA SER A 89 20.97 12.01 -11.96
C SER A 89 20.17 10.88 -12.59
N TYR A 90 18.87 10.87 -12.36
CA TYR A 90 17.94 9.96 -13.04
C TYR A 90 18.02 10.10 -14.56
N TYR A 91 18.15 11.34 -15.05
CA TYR A 91 18.07 11.64 -16.48
C TYR A 91 19.30 11.15 -17.27
N ASP A 92 20.43 11.01 -16.60
CA ASP A 92 21.66 10.48 -17.18
C ASP A 92 21.77 8.95 -16.97
N LEU A 93 20.86 8.35 -16.20
CA LEU A 93 20.89 6.94 -15.85
C LEU A 93 20.21 6.10 -16.94
N ARG A 94 20.98 5.22 -17.58
CA ARG A 94 20.43 4.22 -18.49
C ARG A 94 19.70 3.14 -17.69
N LEU A 95 18.38 3.17 -17.78
CA LEU A 95 17.46 2.22 -17.15
C LEU A 95 16.77 1.33 -18.19
N ASN A 96 16.16 0.23 -17.72
CA ASN A 96 15.25 -0.54 -18.57
C ASN A 96 13.99 0.30 -18.88
N SER A 97 13.21 -0.12 -19.89
CA SER A 97 12.03 0.63 -20.34
C SER A 97 10.92 0.72 -19.29
N GLU A 98 10.83 -0.23 -18.37
CA GLU A 98 9.81 -0.24 -17.32
C GLU A 98 10.10 0.84 -16.27
N THR A 99 11.29 0.84 -15.68
CA THR A 99 11.67 1.82 -14.66
C THR A 99 11.93 3.19 -15.26
N GLY A 100 12.46 3.23 -16.50
CA GLY A 100 12.58 4.47 -17.27
C GLY A 100 11.23 5.14 -17.54
N ARG A 101 10.12 4.40 -17.62
CA ARG A 101 8.77 4.98 -17.77
C ARG A 101 8.08 5.27 -16.44
N TYR A 102 8.54 4.68 -15.34
CA TYR A 102 7.88 4.77 -14.05
C TYR A 102 7.77 6.22 -13.53
N VAL A 103 8.86 6.98 -13.57
CA VAL A 103 8.88 8.39 -13.12
C VAL A 103 7.97 9.27 -13.97
N TYR A 104 7.97 9.07 -15.30
CA TYR A 104 7.08 9.83 -16.19
C TYR A 104 5.60 9.48 -15.97
N ARG A 105 5.26 8.22 -15.68
CA ARG A 105 3.89 7.82 -15.30
C ARG A 105 3.46 8.49 -14.00
N LEU A 106 4.33 8.54 -13.00
CA LEU A 106 4.09 9.28 -11.75
C LEU A 106 3.84 10.77 -12.02
N ALA A 107 4.72 11.42 -12.79
CA ALA A 107 4.60 12.83 -13.12
C ALA A 107 3.29 13.13 -13.87
N ALA A 108 2.94 12.31 -14.87
CA ALA A 108 1.70 12.45 -15.62
C ALA A 108 0.46 12.29 -14.72
N LEU A 109 0.45 11.28 -13.84
CA LEU A 109 -0.67 11.07 -12.93
C LEU A 109 -0.83 12.18 -11.90
N LYS A 110 0.28 12.68 -11.35
CA LYS A 110 0.27 13.87 -10.49
C LYS A 110 -0.35 15.06 -11.24
N HIS A 111 0.14 15.31 -12.45
CA HIS A 111 -0.32 16.45 -13.25
C HIS A 111 -1.81 16.36 -13.59
N ILE A 112 -2.29 15.19 -14.04
CA ILE A 112 -3.72 14.94 -14.30
C ILE A 112 -4.54 15.16 -13.03
N HIS A 113 -4.07 14.68 -11.87
CA HIS A 113 -4.79 14.82 -10.61
C HIS A 113 -4.90 16.27 -10.13
N GLU A 114 -3.90 17.10 -10.43
CA GLU A 114 -3.92 18.53 -10.12
C GLU A 114 -4.77 19.34 -11.10
N HIS A 115 -5.03 18.81 -12.30
CA HIS A 115 -5.70 19.51 -13.41
C HIS A 115 -6.87 18.69 -13.97
N LEU A 116 -7.65 18.05 -13.10
CA LEU A 116 -8.70 17.11 -13.49
C LEU A 116 -9.66 17.68 -14.56
N GLU A 117 -10.05 18.94 -14.42
CA GLU A 117 -10.95 19.64 -15.34
C GLU A 117 -10.37 19.76 -16.76
N ASP A 118 -9.07 20.06 -16.89
CA ASP A 118 -8.37 20.17 -18.19
C ASP A 118 -8.36 18.83 -18.96
N TYR A 119 -8.45 17.73 -18.22
CA TYR A 119 -8.51 16.37 -18.77
C TYR A 119 -9.95 15.81 -18.84
N GLY A 120 -10.96 16.66 -18.67
CA GLY A 120 -12.37 16.28 -18.81
C GLY A 120 -12.95 15.49 -17.63
N TYR A 121 -12.24 15.43 -16.49
CA TYR A 121 -12.77 14.83 -15.27
C TYR A 121 -13.65 15.83 -14.53
N VAL A 122 -14.97 15.69 -14.69
CA VAL A 122 -15.96 16.44 -13.92
C VAL A 122 -16.32 15.63 -12.67
N TYR A 123 -15.78 16.03 -11.51
CA TYR A 123 -16.09 15.38 -10.24
C TYR A 123 -17.37 15.96 -9.63
N HIS A 124 -18.44 15.17 -9.63
CA HIS A 124 -19.65 15.51 -8.88
C HIS A 124 -19.54 14.89 -7.49
N LYS A 125 -19.50 15.72 -6.43
CA LYS A 125 -19.43 15.24 -5.03
C LYS A 125 -20.55 14.26 -4.66
N SER A 126 -21.69 14.33 -5.34
CA SER A 126 -22.83 13.43 -5.18
C SER A 126 -22.76 12.15 -6.02
N ALA A 127 -21.85 12.08 -6.99
CA ALA A 127 -21.65 10.92 -7.85
C ALA A 127 -20.39 10.18 -7.42
N GLY A 128 -20.56 9.15 -6.59
CA GLY A 128 -19.45 8.34 -6.13
C GLY A 128 -19.86 7.36 -5.06
N TYR A 129 -18.98 6.39 -4.80
CA TYR A 129 -19.11 5.52 -3.65
C TYR A 129 -18.77 6.31 -2.38
N SER A 130 -19.71 6.35 -1.44
CA SER A 130 -19.45 6.88 -0.09
C SER A 130 -19.06 5.72 0.80
N LEU A 131 -17.94 5.87 1.50
CA LEU A 131 -17.57 4.92 2.55
C LEU A 131 -18.65 4.96 3.65
N PRO A 132 -19.01 3.80 4.23
CA PRO A 132 -19.88 3.79 5.39
C PRO A 132 -19.18 4.47 6.57
N VAL A 133 -19.97 4.88 7.55
CA VAL A 133 -19.40 5.24 8.86
C VAL A 133 -18.87 3.97 9.50
N PHE A 134 -17.64 4.03 10.01
CA PHE A 134 -17.02 2.89 10.67
C PHE A 134 -17.03 3.06 12.19
N ASP A 135 -17.26 1.97 12.91
CA ASP A 135 -16.73 1.77 14.25
C ASP A 135 -15.38 1.06 14.16
N THR A 136 -14.60 1.17 15.23
CA THR A 136 -13.34 0.44 15.39
C THR A 136 -13.45 -0.43 16.62
N ILE A 137 -13.30 -1.75 16.44
CA ILE A 137 -13.33 -2.72 17.52
C ILE A 137 -11.91 -3.21 17.78
N THR A 138 -11.48 -3.10 19.04
CA THR A 138 -10.18 -3.61 19.46
C THR A 138 -10.24 -5.11 19.71
N VAL A 139 -9.36 -5.87 19.07
CA VAL A 139 -9.19 -7.32 19.25
C VAL A 139 -7.77 -7.57 19.75
N ASN A 140 -7.65 -8.16 20.95
CA ASN A 140 -6.37 -8.49 21.59
C ASN A 140 -6.27 -9.97 22.01
N SER A 141 -7.20 -10.81 21.55
CA SER A 141 -7.27 -12.24 21.81
C SER A 141 -7.33 -13.02 20.49
N SER A 142 -7.39 -14.36 20.58
CA SER A 142 -7.70 -15.19 19.44
C SER A 142 -9.15 -14.98 18.97
N VAL A 143 -9.38 -15.15 17.67
CA VAL A 143 -10.70 -15.18 17.03
C VAL A 143 -10.81 -16.52 16.29
N PRO A 144 -11.55 -17.50 16.83
CA PRO A 144 -11.67 -18.83 16.21
C PRO A 144 -12.30 -18.81 14.81
N SER A 145 -13.19 -17.84 14.56
CA SER A 145 -13.96 -17.72 13.32
C SER A 145 -14.34 -16.25 13.08
N TRP A 146 -13.77 -15.64 12.05
CA TRP A 146 -14.16 -14.30 11.62
C TRP A 146 -15.59 -14.25 11.06
N VAL A 147 -16.16 -15.40 10.68
CA VAL A 147 -17.57 -15.48 10.27
C VAL A 147 -18.48 -15.27 11.47
N ASP A 148 -18.25 -16.02 12.55
CA ASP A 148 -19.05 -15.91 13.78
C ASP A 148 -18.84 -14.55 14.44
N TRP A 149 -17.59 -14.06 14.46
CA TRP A 149 -17.27 -12.72 14.93
C TRP A 149 -18.03 -11.64 14.14
N SER A 150 -18.15 -11.78 12.81
CA SER A 150 -18.91 -10.82 12.00
C SER A 150 -20.39 -10.80 12.39
N ILE A 151 -20.99 -11.97 12.61
CA ILE A 151 -22.40 -12.09 13.02
C ILE A 151 -22.63 -11.46 14.40
N GLU A 152 -21.74 -11.73 15.36
CA GLU A 152 -21.79 -11.16 16.72
C GLU A 152 -21.70 -9.63 16.72
N HIS A 153 -20.91 -9.07 15.81
CA HIS A 153 -20.73 -7.62 15.67
C HIS A 153 -21.64 -6.97 14.62
N HIS A 154 -22.74 -7.62 14.26
CA HIS A 154 -23.76 -7.09 13.34
C HIS A 154 -23.18 -6.60 12.00
N THR A 155 -22.26 -7.38 11.42
CA THR A 155 -21.73 -7.13 10.08
C THR A 155 -21.68 -8.41 9.26
N THR A 156 -21.35 -8.28 7.98
CA THR A 156 -21.15 -9.46 7.11
C THR A 156 -19.68 -9.80 7.01
N TYR A 157 -19.36 -11.09 6.89
CA TYR A 157 -17.98 -11.52 6.63
C TYR A 157 -17.40 -10.87 5.35
N LYS A 158 -18.25 -10.65 4.33
CA LYS A 158 -17.85 -9.92 3.13
C LYS A 158 -17.42 -8.48 3.44
N ALA A 159 -18.22 -7.75 4.23
CA ALA A 159 -17.89 -6.37 4.63
C ALA A 159 -16.62 -6.32 5.49
N LEU A 160 -16.49 -7.22 6.47
CA LEU A 160 -15.28 -7.35 7.29
C LEU A 160 -14.03 -7.51 6.41
N ARG A 161 -14.05 -8.43 5.45
CA ARG A 161 -12.92 -8.68 4.54
C ARG A 161 -12.66 -7.57 3.54
N LEU A 162 -13.70 -6.84 3.14
CA LEU A 162 -13.59 -5.71 2.23
C LEU A 162 -12.82 -4.55 2.90
N TYR A 163 -13.13 -4.24 4.16
CA TYR A 163 -12.55 -3.10 4.87
C TYR A 163 -11.30 -3.46 5.69
N ASN A 164 -11.10 -4.74 5.99
CA ASN A 164 -9.91 -5.25 6.66
C ASN A 164 -9.23 -6.33 5.80
N PRO A 165 -8.81 -6.01 4.57
CA PRO A 165 -8.22 -7.00 3.66
C PRO A 165 -6.87 -7.54 4.14
N TRP A 166 -6.30 -6.95 5.19
CA TRP A 166 -5.09 -7.40 5.89
C TRP A 166 -5.35 -8.58 6.83
N LEU A 167 -6.61 -8.86 7.17
CA LEU A 167 -6.99 -10.18 7.69
C LEU A 167 -6.88 -11.17 6.53
N ARG A 168 -6.04 -12.19 6.64
CA ARG A 168 -5.74 -13.12 5.53
C ARG A 168 -6.36 -14.49 5.74
N ALA A 169 -6.46 -14.97 6.97
CA ALA A 169 -7.13 -16.23 7.30
C ALA A 169 -8.59 -16.03 7.76
N SER A 170 -9.36 -17.11 7.83
CA SER A 170 -10.74 -17.11 8.38
C SER A 170 -10.78 -17.09 9.91
N LYS A 171 -9.62 -17.09 10.56
CA LYS A 171 -9.43 -17.05 12.01
C LYS A 171 -8.20 -16.23 12.37
N LEU A 172 -8.00 -15.97 13.65
CA LEU A 172 -6.81 -15.34 14.21
C LEU A 172 -6.40 -16.12 15.46
N SER A 173 -5.20 -16.67 15.48
CA SER A 173 -4.64 -17.40 16.62
C SER A 173 -4.07 -16.44 17.68
N ASN A 174 -3.59 -15.27 17.25
CA ASN A 174 -2.99 -14.20 18.07
C ASN A 174 -1.96 -14.66 19.12
N ILE A 175 -1.05 -15.57 18.73
CA ILE A 175 -0.05 -16.15 19.65
C ILE A 175 0.87 -15.07 20.26
N SER A 176 1.11 -13.99 19.52
CA SER A 176 1.95 -12.86 19.95
C SER A 176 1.23 -11.85 20.86
N ASN A 177 -0.05 -12.06 21.19
CA ASN A 177 -0.89 -11.13 21.96
C ASN A 177 -0.87 -9.69 21.40
N ASN A 178 -0.86 -9.57 20.07
CA ASN A 178 -0.94 -8.29 19.39
C ASN A 178 -2.33 -7.68 19.57
N THR A 179 -2.40 -6.36 19.51
CA THR A 179 -3.66 -5.62 19.54
C THR A 179 -3.99 -5.09 18.15
N TYR A 180 -5.18 -5.41 17.68
CA TYR A 180 -5.68 -5.05 16.37
C TYR A 180 -6.89 -4.13 16.45
N GLN A 181 -6.96 -3.18 15.53
CA GLN A 181 -8.11 -2.29 15.36
C GLN A 181 -8.87 -2.74 14.11
N ILE A 182 -10.07 -3.31 14.30
CA ILE A 182 -10.89 -3.86 13.23
C ILE A 182 -11.96 -2.84 12.84
N LEU A 183 -11.98 -2.44 11.56
CA LEU A 183 -13.02 -1.55 11.04
C LEU A 183 -14.31 -2.33 10.82
N VAL A 184 -15.41 -1.87 11.42
CA VAL A 184 -16.74 -2.44 11.25
C VAL A 184 -17.66 -1.36 10.69
N ALA A 185 -18.23 -1.58 9.52
CA ALA A 185 -19.16 -0.65 8.91
C ALA A 185 -20.46 -0.64 9.71
N LYS A 186 -20.93 0.55 10.11
CA LYS A 186 -22.27 0.73 10.68
C LYS A 186 -23.30 0.40 9.62
N GLU A 187 -24.32 -0.37 9.99
CA GLU A 187 -25.52 -0.45 9.17
C GLU A 187 -26.18 0.93 9.14
N SER A 188 -26.53 1.39 7.94
CA SER A 188 -27.25 2.64 7.67
C SER A 188 -28.76 2.41 7.66
#